data_AF-A0A495UIU9-F1
#
_entry.id   AF-A0A495UIU9-F1
#
_cell.length_a   1.000
_cell.length_b   1.000
_cell.length_c   1.000
_cell.angle_alpha   90.00
_cell.angle_beta   90.00
_cell.angle_gamma   90.00
#
_symmetry.space_group_name_H-M   'P 1'
#
loop_
_entity.id
_entity.type
_entity.pdbx_description
1 polymer ?
#
loop_
_entity_poly.entity_id
_entity_poly.type
_entity_poly.pdbx_seq_one_letter_code
_entity_poly.pdbx_strand_id
1 'polypeptide(L)'
;MLVSNTSAPVIVCALPGFAERVGPIDGEVDVRHVELADLDHVIAQLASCDGRRFVVAGGGAEAAVVAAVVERLLSGEAPVFGLVGVVLAEPEGDLGTESFDLPTLVIPDAATRLLRSAASDGAQHMADEASEAVRRTFPRARAGELAEFIAREIAPAPAVPEDWARLIASDRVDVEVRSILSRRALPDDAEYAPREMDAAQLTLLREIADLVVPQDGPAIDLAARVDAQLARGEGDGWRNAALPPDPDAYRTGLTALADRWAGEETLRSAIEGELETGGPFSAAQLMAWLEDVRVDLVRQWLAHPATAAKAGFDGFATGGTVLPLRGFTELGSATREAWEPAGVNA
;
A
#
# COMPACT_ATOMS: atom_id res chain seq x y z
N MET A 1 -23.17 -5.66 24.41
CA MET A 1 -21.98 -6.54 24.40
C MET A 1 -21.61 -6.74 22.94
N LEU A 2 -20.86 -5.78 22.39
CA LEU A 2 -20.38 -5.84 21.01
C LEU A 2 -19.27 -6.89 20.96
N VAL A 3 -19.51 -7.95 20.22
CA VAL A 3 -18.49 -8.97 19.94
C VAL A 3 -17.49 -8.29 19.00
N SER A 4 -16.40 -7.77 19.56
CA SER A 4 -15.27 -7.29 18.78
C SER A 4 -14.76 -8.48 17.98
N ASN A 5 -14.93 -8.42 16.66
CA ASN A 5 -14.42 -9.44 15.76
C ASN A 5 -12.91 -9.20 15.59
N THR A 6 -12.12 -9.66 16.56
CA THR A 6 -10.65 -9.58 16.61
C THR A 6 -9.92 -10.32 15.48
N SER A 7 -10.66 -10.77 14.46
CA SER A 7 -10.16 -11.51 13.30
C SER A 7 -10.08 -10.64 12.03
N ALA A 8 -10.64 -9.43 12.04
CA ALA A 8 -10.60 -8.55 10.87
C ALA A 8 -9.19 -7.97 10.66
N PRO A 9 -8.58 -8.15 9.47
CA PRO A 9 -7.19 -7.80 9.20
C PRO A 9 -6.90 -6.29 9.15
N VAL A 10 -7.95 -5.46 9.17
CA VAL A 10 -7.91 -4.00 9.01
C VAL A 10 -9.04 -3.35 9.84
N ILE A 11 -8.73 -2.26 10.55
CA ILE A 11 -9.70 -1.43 11.29
C ILE A 11 -10.17 -0.28 10.41
N VAL A 12 -11.47 -0.03 10.36
CA VAL A 12 -12.04 1.16 9.72
C VAL A 12 -12.25 2.23 10.78
N CYS A 13 -11.39 3.24 10.77
CA CYS A 13 -11.45 4.38 11.69
C CYS A 13 -12.39 5.44 11.12
N ALA A 14 -13.65 5.40 11.53
CA ALA A 14 -14.75 6.21 11.01
C ALA A 14 -14.92 7.51 11.78
N LEU A 15 -14.73 8.64 11.10
CA LEU A 15 -15.11 9.97 11.58
C LEU A 15 -16.65 10.13 11.65
N PRO A 16 -17.17 11.08 12.44
CA PRO A 16 -18.61 11.20 12.69
C PRO A 16 -19.47 11.32 11.43
N GLY A 17 -19.06 12.16 10.48
CA GLY A 17 -19.77 12.43 9.23
C GLY A 17 -19.81 11.23 8.28
N PHE A 18 -18.85 10.31 8.36
CA PHE A 18 -18.92 9.01 7.70
C PHE A 18 -20.01 8.13 8.32
N ALA A 19 -20.00 7.98 9.65
CA ALA A 19 -20.97 7.16 10.36
C ALA A 19 -22.42 7.66 10.17
N GLU A 20 -22.61 8.97 10.12
CA GLU A 20 -23.92 9.59 9.83
C GLU A 20 -24.44 9.27 8.42
N ARG A 21 -23.57 9.22 7.42
CA ARG A 21 -23.93 8.98 6.01
C ARG A 21 -24.09 7.51 5.67
N VAL A 22 -23.22 6.68 6.22
CA VAL A 22 -23.18 5.23 5.92
C VAL A 22 -24.10 4.44 6.83
N GLY A 23 -24.40 4.95 8.03
CA GLY A 23 -25.18 4.23 9.05
C GLY A 23 -24.37 3.10 9.71
N PRO A 24 -25.02 2.26 10.53
CA PRO A 24 -24.35 1.14 11.19
C PRO A 24 -23.87 0.13 10.15
N ILE A 25 -22.57 -0.17 10.18
CA ILE A 25 -21.93 -1.23 9.41
C ILE A 25 -21.93 -2.48 10.29
N ASP A 26 -22.84 -3.41 10.02
CA ASP A 26 -22.86 -4.72 10.65
C ASP A 26 -22.11 -5.73 9.76
N GLY A 27 -21.30 -6.62 10.34
CA GLY A 27 -20.72 -7.76 9.61
C GLY A 27 -19.22 -8.00 9.81
N GLU A 28 -18.52 -8.29 8.72
CA GLU A 28 -17.13 -8.77 8.64
C GLU A 28 -16.05 -7.68 8.83
N VAL A 29 -16.46 -6.41 8.90
CA VAL A 29 -15.55 -5.26 8.98
C VAL A 29 -15.49 -4.71 10.42
N ASP A 30 -14.28 -4.54 10.96
CA ASP A 30 -14.05 -3.97 12.29
C ASP A 30 -14.05 -2.44 12.21
N VAL A 31 -15.17 -1.81 12.61
CA VAL A 31 -15.34 -0.35 12.58
C VAL A 31 -15.10 0.23 13.97
N ARG A 32 -14.22 1.23 14.03
CA ARG A 32 -13.93 2.04 15.21
C ARG A 32 -14.39 3.48 14.96
N HIS A 33 -15.24 3.99 15.82
CA HIS A 33 -15.63 5.40 15.79
C HIS A 33 -14.50 6.28 16.33
N VAL A 34 -14.19 7.34 15.59
CA VAL A 34 -13.20 8.37 15.92
C VAL A 34 -13.95 9.67 16.19
N GLU A 35 -13.60 10.35 17.27
CA GLU A 35 -14.19 11.63 17.63
C GLU A 35 -13.43 12.74 16.90
N LEU A 36 -14.15 13.74 16.40
CA LEU A 36 -13.55 14.85 15.67
C LEU A 36 -13.58 16.12 16.54
N ALA A 37 -12.62 16.22 17.47
CA ALA A 37 -12.40 17.43 18.26
C ALA A 37 -11.40 18.37 17.58
N ASP A 38 -10.23 17.85 17.24
CA ASP A 38 -9.19 18.48 16.44
C ASP A 38 -8.29 17.40 15.81
N LEU A 39 -7.32 17.80 15.00
CA LEU A 39 -6.44 16.86 14.29
C LEU A 39 -5.56 16.02 15.25
N ASP A 40 -5.06 16.62 16.33
CA ASP A 40 -4.22 15.91 17.31
C ASP A 40 -5.02 14.83 18.04
N HIS A 41 -6.29 15.11 18.34
CA HIS A 41 -7.21 14.16 18.94
C HIS A 41 -7.44 12.95 18.02
N VAL A 42 -7.69 13.19 16.74
CA VAL A 42 -7.85 12.13 15.73
C VAL A 42 -6.59 11.26 15.68
N ILE A 43 -5.40 11.87 15.59
CA ILE A 43 -4.13 11.14 15.56
C ILE A 43 -3.93 10.30 16.84
N ALA A 44 -4.27 10.83 18.01
CA ALA A 44 -4.17 10.09 19.26
C ALA A 44 -5.10 8.86 19.30
N GLN A 45 -6.31 8.97 18.74
CA GLN A 45 -7.22 7.83 18.61
C GLN A 45 -6.70 6.81 17.60
N LEU A 46 -6.10 7.23 16.48
CA LEU A 46 -5.47 6.31 15.52
C LEU A 46 -4.27 5.58 16.12
N ALA A 47 -3.46 6.24 16.97
CA ALA A 47 -2.34 5.62 17.68
C ALA A 47 -2.79 4.43 18.55
N SER A 48 -4.04 4.45 19.04
CA SER A 48 -4.61 3.34 19.81
C SER A 48 -4.97 2.11 18.97
N CYS A 49 -4.69 2.09 17.66
CA CYS A 49 -4.77 0.89 16.82
C CYS A 49 -3.61 -0.10 17.10
N ASP A 50 -2.61 0.30 17.89
CA ASP A 50 -1.58 -0.56 18.48
C ASP A 50 -0.79 -1.42 17.47
N GLY A 51 -0.52 -0.87 16.29
CA GLY A 51 0.21 -1.53 15.21
C GLY A 51 -0.66 -2.31 14.22
N ARG A 52 -1.99 -2.38 14.45
CA ARG A 52 -2.93 -2.94 13.47
C ARG A 52 -3.04 -2.04 12.25
N ARG A 53 -3.24 -2.64 11.08
CA ARG A 53 -3.57 -1.92 9.85
C ARG A 53 -4.93 -1.23 9.98
N PHE A 54 -5.05 -0.03 9.44
CA PHE A 54 -6.30 0.73 9.46
C PHE A 54 -6.52 1.57 8.20
N VAL A 55 -7.79 1.83 7.92
CA VAL A 55 -8.21 2.85 6.95
C VAL A 55 -8.84 4.02 7.69
N VAL A 56 -8.69 5.22 7.16
CA VAL A 56 -9.36 6.42 7.68
C VAL A 56 -10.59 6.70 6.83
N ALA A 57 -11.75 6.78 7.46
CA ALA A 57 -13.02 6.98 6.78
C ALA A 57 -13.67 8.31 7.20
N GLY A 58 -14.05 9.14 6.23
CA GLY A 58 -14.69 10.44 6.45
C GLY A 58 -15.88 10.68 5.52
N GLY A 59 -16.79 11.58 5.89
CA GLY A 59 -17.95 11.92 5.07
C GLY A 59 -18.17 13.41 4.85
N GLY A 60 -18.65 13.80 3.66
CA GLY A 60 -18.93 15.20 3.32
C GLY A 60 -17.72 16.11 3.47
N ALA A 61 -17.88 17.17 4.27
CA ALA A 61 -16.82 18.13 4.57
C ALA A 61 -15.60 17.53 5.30
N GLU A 62 -15.71 16.33 5.89
CA GLU A 62 -14.58 15.67 6.57
C GLU A 62 -13.50 15.18 5.60
N ALA A 63 -13.75 15.18 4.29
CA ALA A 63 -12.75 14.90 3.27
C ALA A 63 -11.44 15.68 3.48
N ALA A 64 -11.52 16.97 3.82
CA ALA A 64 -10.35 17.81 4.09
C ALA A 64 -9.61 17.40 5.37
N VAL A 65 -10.34 16.91 6.38
CA VAL A 65 -9.75 16.39 7.62
C VAL A 65 -9.01 15.09 7.33
N VAL A 66 -9.62 14.17 6.58
CA VAL A 66 -8.98 12.92 6.15
C VAL A 66 -7.69 13.23 5.38
N ALA A 67 -7.72 14.21 4.48
CA ALA A 67 -6.52 14.65 3.77
C ALA A 67 -5.40 15.10 4.71
N ALA A 68 -5.70 15.97 5.67
CA ALA A 68 -4.73 16.43 6.67
C ALA A 68 -4.20 15.30 7.57
N VAL A 69 -5.05 14.34 7.94
CA VAL A 69 -4.64 13.15 8.69
C VAL A 69 -3.65 12.33 7.87
N VAL A 70 -3.98 12.00 6.62
CA VAL A 70 -3.13 11.20 5.74
C VAL A 70 -1.79 11.88 5.52
N GLU A 71 -1.78 13.17 5.21
CA GLU A 71 -0.54 13.94 5.02
C GLU A 71 0.37 13.82 6.25
N ARG A 72 -0.18 13.98 7.46
CA ARG A 72 0.58 13.92 8.72
C ARG A 72 1.05 12.52 9.09
N LEU A 73 0.31 11.48 8.71
CA LEU A 73 0.71 10.08 8.88
C LEU A 73 1.83 9.73 7.90
N LEU A 74 1.70 10.11 6.63
CA LEU A 74 2.69 9.82 5.58
C LEU A 74 3.92 10.70 5.69
N SER A 75 3.85 11.90 6.28
CA SER A 75 5.03 12.71 6.60
C SER A 75 5.91 12.06 7.67
N GLY A 76 5.37 11.13 8.45
CA GLY A 76 6.05 10.47 9.56
C GLY A 76 6.07 11.31 10.84
N GLU A 77 5.50 12.52 10.85
CA GLU A 77 5.46 13.39 12.03
C GLU A 77 4.58 12.79 13.14
N ALA A 78 3.46 12.17 12.77
CA ALA A 78 2.64 11.44 13.70
C ALA A 78 3.37 10.15 14.14
N PRO A 79 3.41 9.82 15.44
CA PRO A 79 3.96 8.56 15.95
C PRO A 79 2.94 7.42 15.76
N VAL A 80 2.47 7.24 14.52
CA VAL A 80 1.45 6.27 14.14
C VAL A 80 1.89 5.60 12.85
N PHE A 81 1.67 4.29 12.77
CA PHE A 81 1.97 3.46 11.61
C PHE A 81 0.83 2.47 11.38
N GLY A 82 0.57 2.11 10.12
CA GLY A 82 -0.47 1.14 9.76
C GLY A 82 -1.59 1.68 8.87
N LEU A 83 -1.51 2.94 8.40
CA LEU A 83 -2.42 3.44 7.37
C LEU A 83 -2.27 2.60 6.09
N VAL A 84 -3.38 2.09 5.56
CA VAL A 84 -3.39 1.27 4.32
C VAL A 84 -4.45 1.68 3.31
N GLY A 85 -5.28 2.67 3.62
CA GLY A 85 -6.38 3.07 2.74
C GLY A 85 -7.17 4.26 3.27
N VAL A 86 -7.95 4.88 2.39
CA VAL A 86 -8.92 5.92 2.71
C VAL A 86 -10.30 5.54 2.18
N VAL A 87 -11.34 5.92 2.92
CA VAL A 87 -12.73 5.77 2.48
C VAL A 87 -13.46 7.11 2.62
N LEU A 88 -14.07 7.59 1.55
CA LEU A 88 -14.79 8.86 1.55
C LEU A 88 -16.26 8.65 1.18
N ALA A 89 -17.17 8.95 2.09
CA ALA A 89 -18.61 8.92 1.87
C ALA A 89 -19.13 10.30 1.47
N GLU A 90 -19.56 10.43 0.22
CA GLU A 90 -20.19 11.64 -0.33
C GLU A 90 -19.33 12.89 -0.07
N PRO A 91 -18.04 12.88 -0.43
CA PRO A 91 -17.11 13.95 -0.09
C PRO A 91 -17.53 15.29 -0.69
N GLU A 92 -17.37 16.36 0.09
CA GLU A 92 -17.61 17.73 -0.36
C GLU A 92 -16.29 18.40 -0.77
N GLY A 93 -16.35 19.26 -1.79
CA GLY A 93 -15.19 19.94 -2.35
C GLY A 93 -14.52 19.16 -3.48
N ASP A 94 -13.59 19.83 -4.15
CA ASP A 94 -12.72 19.17 -5.13
C ASP A 94 -11.59 18.47 -4.37
N LEU A 95 -11.60 17.14 -4.44
CA LEU A 95 -10.54 16.29 -3.90
C LEU A 95 -9.28 16.32 -4.79
N GLY A 96 -9.37 16.87 -6.00
CA GLY A 96 -8.35 16.76 -7.04
C GLY A 96 -8.42 15.42 -7.78
N THR A 97 -7.78 15.33 -8.95
CA THR A 97 -7.77 14.12 -9.79
C THR A 97 -6.96 12.95 -9.21
N GLU A 98 -6.16 13.19 -8.17
CA GLU A 98 -5.31 12.22 -7.47
C GLU A 98 -5.27 12.56 -5.96
N SER A 99 -6.42 12.50 -5.28
CA SER A 99 -6.51 13.03 -3.90
C SER A 99 -5.56 12.36 -2.90
N PHE A 100 -5.12 11.13 -3.20
CA PHE A 100 -4.30 10.29 -2.35
C PHE A 100 -3.45 9.35 -3.22
N ASP A 101 -2.13 9.32 -3.03
CA ASP A 101 -1.24 8.30 -3.61
C ASP A 101 -1.30 7.01 -2.77
N LEU A 102 -2.53 6.50 -2.53
CA LEU A 102 -2.83 5.28 -1.79
C LEU A 102 -4.25 4.76 -2.11
N PRO A 103 -4.56 3.48 -1.81
CA PRO A 103 -5.88 2.91 -2.07
C PRO A 103 -7.02 3.76 -1.46
N THR A 104 -7.95 4.17 -2.31
CA THR A 104 -9.04 5.08 -1.92
C THR A 104 -10.38 4.59 -2.46
N LEU A 105 -11.34 4.34 -1.57
CA LEU A 105 -12.72 4.06 -1.93
C LEU A 105 -13.57 5.34 -1.80
N VAL A 106 -14.18 5.78 -2.90
CA VAL A 106 -15.19 6.85 -2.87
C VAL A 106 -16.59 6.25 -2.96
N ILE A 107 -17.39 6.49 -1.93
CA ILE A 107 -18.78 6.08 -1.75
C ILE A 107 -19.66 7.26 -2.21
N PRO A 108 -20.22 7.25 -3.44
CA PRO A 108 -20.91 8.41 -4.02
C PRO A 108 -22.33 8.58 -3.51
N ASP A 109 -22.87 9.80 -3.47
CA ASP A 109 -24.25 10.05 -3.00
C ASP A 109 -25.30 9.31 -3.85
N ALA A 110 -26.06 8.42 -3.21
CA ALA A 110 -27.09 7.62 -3.86
C ALA A 110 -28.50 8.23 -3.79
N ALA A 111 -28.77 9.12 -2.83
CA ALA A 111 -30.03 9.88 -2.81
C ALA A 111 -30.11 10.79 -4.04
N THR A 112 -28.99 11.40 -4.45
CA THR A 112 -28.92 12.18 -5.69
C THR A 112 -29.15 11.34 -6.95
N ARG A 113 -28.65 10.09 -7.02
CA ARG A 113 -28.92 9.21 -8.17
C ARG A 113 -30.38 8.80 -8.27
N LEU A 114 -30.98 8.40 -7.16
CA LEU A 114 -32.37 7.93 -7.11
C LEU A 114 -33.38 9.07 -7.27
N LEU A 115 -33.11 10.25 -6.71
CA LEU A 115 -33.94 11.45 -6.93
C LEU A 115 -33.88 11.92 -8.40
N ARG A 116 -32.71 11.82 -9.06
CA ARG A 116 -32.62 12.11 -10.52
C ARG A 116 -33.40 11.12 -11.36
N SER A 117 -33.41 9.82 -11.01
CA SER A 117 -34.19 8.81 -11.73
C SER A 117 -35.69 8.80 -11.39
N ALA A 118 -36.07 9.24 -10.19
CA ALA A 118 -37.47 9.34 -9.78
C ALA A 118 -38.14 10.64 -10.25
N ALA A 119 -37.37 11.74 -10.39
CA ALA A 119 -37.85 12.99 -10.97
C ALA A 119 -38.28 12.86 -12.44
N SER A 120 -37.89 11.78 -13.14
CA SER A 120 -38.41 11.44 -14.47
C SER A 120 -39.77 10.73 -14.47
N ASP A 121 -40.22 10.12 -13.36
CA ASP A 121 -41.36 9.17 -13.36
C ASP A 121 -42.55 9.54 -12.45
N GLY A 122 -42.54 10.72 -11.81
CA GLY A 122 -43.77 11.39 -11.35
C GLY A 122 -44.65 10.67 -10.32
N ALA A 123 -44.10 9.80 -9.46
CA ALA A 123 -44.88 9.08 -8.44
C ALA A 123 -44.31 9.25 -7.01
N GLN A 124 -44.79 10.26 -6.29
CA GLN A 124 -44.30 10.64 -4.95
C GLN A 124 -44.45 9.53 -3.89
N HIS A 125 -45.50 8.70 -3.96
CA HIS A 125 -45.76 7.67 -2.94
C HIS A 125 -44.89 6.40 -3.11
N MET A 126 -44.61 6.02 -4.36
CA MET A 126 -43.62 4.98 -4.65
C MET A 126 -42.20 5.44 -4.31
N ALA A 127 -41.93 6.74 -4.44
CA ALA A 127 -40.67 7.33 -4.02
C ALA A 127 -40.48 7.24 -2.50
N ASP A 128 -41.52 7.41 -1.68
CA ASP A 128 -41.41 7.29 -0.22
C ASP A 128 -41.14 5.85 0.25
N GLU A 129 -41.85 4.85 -0.30
CA GLU A 129 -41.61 3.43 0.01
C GLU A 129 -40.25 2.95 -0.53
N ALA A 130 -39.87 3.36 -1.73
CA ALA A 130 -38.54 3.09 -2.28
C ALA A 130 -37.45 3.79 -1.47
N SER A 131 -37.68 5.03 -1.01
CA SER A 131 -36.74 5.76 -0.15
C SER A 131 -36.54 5.06 1.20
N GLU A 132 -37.59 4.47 1.78
CA GLU A 132 -37.50 3.69 3.02
C GLU A 132 -36.82 2.33 2.81
N ALA A 133 -37.11 1.61 1.73
CA ALA A 133 -36.43 0.37 1.38
C ALA A 133 -34.94 0.59 1.05
N VAL A 134 -34.62 1.69 0.38
CA VAL A 134 -33.26 2.16 0.12
C VAL A 134 -32.57 2.48 1.44
N ARG A 135 -33.14 3.30 2.32
CA ARG A 135 -32.56 3.60 3.64
C ARG A 135 -32.20 2.36 4.46
N ARG A 136 -32.94 1.25 4.33
CA ARG A 136 -32.64 -0.02 5.02
C ARG A 136 -31.59 -0.89 4.34
N THR A 137 -31.54 -0.90 3.01
CA THR A 137 -30.63 -1.75 2.23
C THR A 137 -29.28 -1.06 2.00
N PHE A 138 -29.28 0.27 2.03
CA PHE A 138 -28.13 1.11 1.73
C PHE A 138 -26.94 0.93 2.69
N PRO A 139 -27.12 0.87 4.03
CA PRO A 139 -26.01 0.59 4.95
C PRO A 139 -25.34 -0.77 4.67
N ARG A 140 -26.12 -1.80 4.32
CA ARG A 140 -25.58 -3.13 3.97
C ARG A 140 -24.84 -3.14 2.64
N ALA A 141 -25.32 -2.39 1.65
CA ALA A 141 -24.61 -2.22 0.39
C ALA A 141 -23.24 -1.55 0.59
N ARG A 142 -23.17 -0.51 1.44
CA ARG A 142 -21.90 0.16 1.79
C ARG A 142 -20.95 -0.73 2.58
N ALA A 143 -21.47 -1.55 3.49
CA ALA A 143 -20.66 -2.57 4.17
C ALA A 143 -20.04 -3.56 3.18
N GLY A 144 -20.79 -3.97 2.14
CA GLY A 144 -20.30 -4.80 1.05
C GLY A 144 -19.23 -4.12 0.19
N GLU A 145 -19.45 -2.88 -0.23
CA GLU A 145 -18.47 -2.07 -0.97
C GLU A 145 -17.15 -1.92 -0.19
N LEU A 146 -17.25 -1.70 1.12
CA LEU A 146 -16.09 -1.59 2.02
C LEU A 146 -15.36 -2.91 2.20
N ALA A 147 -16.08 -4.01 2.39
CA ALA A 147 -15.49 -5.33 2.50
C ALA A 147 -14.80 -5.74 1.19
N GLU A 148 -15.41 -5.44 0.03
CA GLU A 148 -14.81 -5.68 -1.28
C GLU A 148 -13.54 -4.85 -1.49
N PHE A 149 -13.57 -3.57 -1.13
CA PHE A 149 -12.39 -2.70 -1.16
C PHE A 149 -11.25 -3.26 -0.30
N ILE A 150 -11.53 -3.65 0.95
CA ILE A 150 -10.51 -4.25 1.82
C ILE A 150 -9.99 -5.56 1.22
N ALA A 151 -10.87 -6.44 0.72
CA ALA A 151 -10.47 -7.73 0.18
C ALA A 151 -9.65 -7.62 -1.12
N ARG A 152 -9.95 -6.63 -1.96
CA ARG A 152 -9.34 -6.46 -3.28
C ARG A 152 -8.09 -5.58 -3.25
N GLU A 153 -8.14 -4.46 -2.55
CA GLU A 153 -7.08 -3.45 -2.59
C GLU A 153 -6.09 -3.56 -1.42
N ILE A 154 -6.49 -4.13 -0.27
CA ILE A 154 -5.67 -4.08 0.96
C ILE A 154 -5.20 -5.46 1.39
N ALA A 155 -6.08 -6.46 1.37
CA ALA A 155 -5.77 -7.81 1.83
C ALA A 155 -4.63 -8.51 1.04
N PRO A 156 -4.44 -8.27 -0.28
CA PRO A 156 -3.33 -8.86 -1.03
C PRO A 156 -1.96 -8.27 -0.69
N ALA A 157 -1.89 -7.15 0.04
CA ALA A 157 -0.63 -6.54 0.44
C ALA A 157 0.00 -7.22 1.68
N PRO A 158 1.35 -7.35 1.72
CA PRO A 158 2.05 -7.90 2.88
C PRO A 158 1.76 -7.08 4.15
N ALA A 159 1.38 -7.77 5.23
CA ALA A 159 1.17 -7.14 6.52
C ALA A 159 2.49 -6.99 7.29
N VAL A 160 2.74 -5.79 7.81
CA VAL A 160 3.79 -5.59 8.82
C VAL A 160 3.30 -6.16 10.15
N PRO A 161 4.06 -7.04 10.83
CA PRO A 161 3.66 -7.54 12.14
C PRO A 161 3.45 -6.40 13.15
N GLU A 162 2.50 -6.56 14.08
CA GLU A 162 2.07 -5.45 14.94
C GLU A 162 3.17 -4.91 15.85
N ASP A 163 4.09 -5.76 16.32
CA ASP A 163 5.25 -5.34 17.12
C ASP A 163 6.28 -4.55 16.31
N TRP A 164 6.49 -4.91 15.05
CA TRP A 164 7.27 -4.13 14.09
C TRP A 164 6.60 -2.79 13.75
N ALA A 165 5.28 -2.79 13.55
CA ALA A 165 4.51 -1.56 13.36
C ALA A 165 4.62 -0.61 14.56
N ARG A 166 4.56 -1.15 15.79
CA ARG A 166 4.81 -0.39 17.02
C ARG A 166 6.23 0.15 17.10
N LEU A 167 7.24 -0.63 16.70
CA LEU A 167 8.63 -0.16 16.63
C LEU A 167 8.74 1.04 15.65
N ILE A 168 8.16 0.94 14.47
CA ILE A 168 8.18 2.02 13.46
C ILE A 168 7.48 3.28 13.97
N ALA A 169 6.37 3.13 14.68
CA ALA A 169 5.64 4.23 15.31
C ALA A 169 6.39 4.86 16.50
N SER A 170 7.37 4.17 17.07
CA SER A 170 8.07 4.61 18.29
C SER A 170 9.05 5.76 18.08
N ASP A 171 9.52 6.32 19.19
CA ASP A 171 10.53 7.38 19.23
C ASP A 171 11.96 6.92 18.86
N ARG A 172 12.17 5.62 18.57
CA ARG A 172 13.44 5.07 18.06
C ARG A 172 13.64 5.26 16.57
N VAL A 173 12.55 5.51 15.85
CA VAL A 173 12.58 5.72 14.40
C VAL A 173 12.49 7.21 14.12
N ASP A 174 13.42 7.69 13.29
CA ASP A 174 13.43 9.08 12.85
C ASP A 174 12.17 9.41 12.03
N VAL A 175 11.76 10.68 12.02
CA VAL A 175 10.57 11.15 11.29
C VAL A 175 10.67 10.80 9.80
N GLU A 176 11.81 11.04 9.17
CA GLU A 176 12.02 10.78 7.74
C GLU A 176 12.00 9.27 7.45
N VAL A 177 12.62 8.47 8.31
CA VAL A 177 12.59 7.00 8.18
C VAL A 177 11.18 6.47 8.34
N ARG A 178 10.40 6.95 9.32
CA ARG A 178 8.98 6.59 9.49
C ARG A 178 8.17 6.98 8.26
N SER A 179 8.39 8.18 7.73
CA SER A 179 7.82 8.68 6.47
C SER A 179 8.00 7.69 5.32
N ILE A 180 9.25 7.25 5.11
CA ILE A 180 9.62 6.34 4.03
C ILE A 180 8.98 4.96 4.23
N LEU A 181 9.04 4.42 5.45
CA LEU A 181 8.45 3.11 5.75
C LEU A 181 6.93 3.12 5.62
N SER A 182 6.26 4.21 6.04
CA SER A 182 4.81 4.36 5.90
C SER A 182 4.36 4.31 4.45
N ARG A 183 5.06 5.01 3.55
CA ARG A 183 4.74 4.97 2.10
C ARG A 183 5.02 3.60 1.50
N ARG A 184 6.14 2.96 1.87
CA ARG A 184 6.51 1.64 1.34
C ARG A 184 5.57 0.52 1.79
N ALA A 185 4.88 0.70 2.92
CA ALA A 185 3.91 -0.22 3.47
C ALA A 185 2.49 -0.08 2.88
N LEU A 186 2.25 0.95 2.05
CA LEU A 186 0.99 1.10 1.36
C LEU A 186 0.79 -0.08 0.39
N PRO A 187 -0.44 -0.60 0.24
CA PRO A 187 -0.76 -1.58 -0.78
C PRO A 187 -0.44 -1.05 -2.18
N ASP A 188 0.02 -1.96 -3.04
CA ASP A 188 0.21 -1.65 -4.47
C ASP A 188 -1.14 -1.50 -5.16
N ASP A 189 -1.18 -0.69 -6.22
CA ASP A 189 -2.38 -0.51 -7.05
C ASP A 189 -2.68 -1.79 -7.84
N ALA A 190 -3.82 -2.43 -7.54
CA ALA A 190 -4.23 -3.66 -8.19
C ALA A 190 -4.50 -3.48 -9.70
N GLU A 191 -4.80 -2.25 -10.13
CA GLU A 191 -5.04 -1.88 -11.53
C GLU A 191 -3.88 -1.07 -12.13
N TYR A 192 -2.68 -1.16 -11.55
CA TYR A 192 -1.50 -0.39 -11.97
C TYR A 192 -1.29 -0.42 -13.49
N ALA A 193 -1.35 0.76 -14.10
CA ALA A 193 -1.03 0.95 -15.51
C ALA A 193 0.45 1.32 -15.67
N PRO A 194 1.23 0.58 -16.47
CA PRO A 194 2.64 0.87 -16.65
C PRO A 194 2.86 2.22 -17.35
N ARG A 195 3.94 2.90 -16.95
CA ARG A 195 4.29 4.25 -17.42
C ARG A 195 5.50 4.25 -18.33
N GLU A 196 6.50 3.41 -18.06
CA GLU A 196 7.69 3.27 -18.91
C GLU A 196 7.60 2.05 -19.82
N MET A 197 6.89 1.02 -19.38
CA MET A 197 6.67 -0.22 -20.10
C MET A 197 5.30 -0.27 -20.79
N ASP A 198 5.14 -1.22 -21.72
CA ASP A 198 3.81 -1.68 -22.10
C ASP A 198 3.29 -2.80 -21.16
N ALA A 199 2.01 -3.16 -21.30
CA ALA A 199 1.37 -4.16 -20.45
C ALA A 199 1.98 -5.57 -20.58
N ALA A 200 2.50 -5.94 -21.76
CA ALA A 200 3.12 -7.25 -21.97
C ALA A 200 4.51 -7.30 -21.31
N GLN A 201 5.28 -6.22 -21.42
CA GLN A 201 6.56 -6.02 -20.75
C GLN A 201 6.41 -6.04 -19.23
N LEU A 202 5.42 -5.35 -18.66
CA LEU A 202 5.14 -5.40 -17.23
C LEU A 202 4.79 -6.82 -16.78
N THR A 203 3.97 -7.54 -17.57
CA THR A 203 3.61 -8.94 -17.27
C THR A 203 4.84 -9.84 -17.26
N LEU A 204 5.72 -9.71 -18.26
CA LEU A 204 6.98 -10.46 -18.30
C LEU A 204 7.89 -10.12 -17.11
N LEU A 205 7.96 -8.85 -16.71
CA LEU A 205 8.75 -8.47 -15.52
C LEU A 205 8.17 -9.06 -14.24
N ARG A 206 6.84 -9.17 -14.10
CA ARG A 206 6.20 -9.87 -12.96
C ARG A 206 6.60 -11.35 -12.93
N GLU A 207 6.60 -12.03 -14.08
CA GLU A 207 7.05 -13.43 -14.17
C GLU A 207 8.54 -13.59 -13.82
N ILE A 208 9.39 -12.65 -14.24
CA ILE A 208 10.80 -12.61 -13.82
C ILE A 208 10.90 -12.38 -12.31
N ALA A 209 10.11 -11.46 -11.76
CA ALA A 209 10.12 -11.13 -10.33
C ALA A 209 9.76 -12.33 -9.46
N ASP A 210 8.74 -13.11 -9.85
CA ASP A 210 8.32 -14.32 -9.16
C ASP A 210 9.43 -15.39 -9.10
N LEU A 211 10.30 -15.44 -10.11
CA LEU A 211 11.45 -16.34 -10.15
C LEU A 211 12.67 -15.80 -9.37
N VAL A 212 12.92 -14.49 -9.43
CA VAL A 212 14.09 -13.85 -8.80
C VAL A 212 13.90 -13.69 -7.29
N VAL A 213 12.71 -13.28 -6.87
CA VAL A 213 12.36 -13.07 -5.47
C VAL A 213 11.02 -13.76 -5.18
N PRO A 214 11.02 -15.10 -4.99
CA PRO A 214 9.81 -15.82 -4.63
C PRO A 214 9.23 -15.31 -3.31
N GLN A 215 7.94 -14.99 -3.31
CA GLN A 215 7.22 -14.47 -2.13
C GLN A 215 6.17 -15.48 -1.67
N ASP A 216 6.11 -15.73 -0.36
CA ASP A 216 5.10 -16.59 0.26
C ASP A 216 3.92 -15.71 0.75
N GLY A 217 2.70 -16.03 0.32
CA GLY A 217 1.49 -15.32 0.76
C GLY A 217 1.26 -13.99 0.04
N PRO A 218 0.62 -13.00 0.70
CA PRO A 218 0.44 -11.65 0.16
C PRO A 218 1.77 -11.07 -0.35
N ALA A 219 1.81 -10.61 -1.59
CA ALA A 219 3.05 -10.29 -2.31
C ALA A 219 3.13 -8.81 -2.66
N ILE A 220 4.36 -8.30 -2.73
CA ILE A 220 4.67 -6.97 -3.27
C ILE A 220 4.71 -7.09 -4.80
N ASP A 221 4.05 -6.18 -5.51
CA ASP A 221 4.21 -6.05 -6.96
C ASP A 221 5.53 -5.34 -7.30
N LEU A 222 6.61 -6.11 -7.24
CA LEU A 222 7.97 -5.62 -7.47
C LEU A 222 8.12 -4.99 -8.86
N ALA A 223 7.46 -5.56 -9.87
CA ALA A 223 7.53 -5.07 -11.24
C ALA A 223 6.85 -3.69 -11.39
N ALA A 224 5.66 -3.52 -10.83
CA ALA A 224 4.96 -2.23 -10.83
C ALA A 224 5.78 -1.16 -10.09
N ARG A 225 6.39 -1.52 -8.94
CA ARG A 225 7.25 -0.59 -8.18
C ARG A 225 8.49 -0.17 -8.96
N VAL A 226 9.12 -1.10 -9.71
CA VAL A 226 10.25 -0.79 -10.59
C VAL A 226 9.81 0.14 -11.73
N ASP A 227 8.72 -0.16 -12.45
CA ASP A 227 8.21 0.72 -13.51
C ASP A 227 7.88 2.13 -12.99
N ALA A 228 7.26 2.22 -11.81
CA ALA A 228 6.98 3.51 -11.16
C ALA A 228 8.26 4.26 -10.75
N GLN A 229 9.30 3.54 -10.30
CA GLN A 229 10.61 4.11 -9.97
C GLN A 229 11.29 4.70 -11.23
N LEU A 230 11.28 3.94 -12.34
CA LEU A 230 11.82 4.37 -13.62
C LEU A 230 11.10 5.63 -14.14
N ALA A 231 9.76 5.66 -14.05
CA ALA A 231 8.96 6.81 -14.45
C ALA A 231 9.25 8.07 -13.62
N ARG A 232 9.67 7.90 -12.35
CA ARG A 232 10.12 9.00 -11.47
C ARG A 232 11.57 9.43 -11.75
N GLY A 233 12.29 8.72 -12.62
CA GLY A 233 13.72 8.96 -12.89
C GLY A 233 14.60 8.64 -11.68
N GLU A 234 14.13 7.79 -10.79
CA GLU A 234 14.87 7.35 -9.61
C GLU A 234 15.75 6.14 -9.94
N GLY A 235 16.98 6.17 -9.42
CA GLY A 235 17.93 5.08 -9.57
C GLY A 235 19.00 5.19 -8.50
N ASP A 236 19.97 4.28 -8.53
CA ASP A 236 21.05 4.27 -7.54
C ASP A 236 22.28 5.10 -7.95
N GLY A 237 22.17 5.80 -9.07
CA GLY A 237 23.21 6.62 -9.64
C GLY A 237 24.27 5.84 -10.42
N TRP A 238 24.11 4.53 -10.57
CA TRP A 238 24.98 3.67 -11.37
C TRP A 238 24.23 3.15 -12.61
N ARG A 239 24.99 2.97 -13.69
CA ARG A 239 24.50 2.39 -14.93
C ARG A 239 25.63 1.70 -15.64
N ASN A 240 25.38 0.49 -16.13
CA ASN A 240 26.37 -0.21 -16.93
C ASN A 240 26.68 0.58 -18.23
N ALA A 241 27.97 0.79 -18.53
CA ALA A 241 28.39 1.57 -19.69
C ALA A 241 28.02 0.95 -21.05
N ALA A 242 27.74 -0.36 -21.09
CA ALA A 242 27.34 -1.09 -22.28
C ALA A 242 25.82 -1.07 -22.55
N LEU A 243 25.02 -0.50 -21.63
CA LEU A 243 23.57 -0.41 -21.73
C LEU A 243 23.13 1.01 -22.10
N PRO A 244 21.92 1.20 -22.67
CA PRO A 244 21.28 2.52 -22.80
C PRO A 244 20.79 3.03 -21.43
N PRO A 245 20.15 4.21 -21.32
CA PRO A 245 19.49 4.65 -20.08
C PRO A 245 18.43 3.67 -19.59
N ASP A 246 18.17 3.62 -18.30
CA ASP A 246 17.43 2.53 -17.65
C ASP A 246 16.03 2.27 -18.26
N PRO A 247 15.18 3.30 -18.53
CA PRO A 247 13.88 3.04 -19.16
C PRO A 247 14.00 2.39 -20.54
N ASP A 248 14.99 2.82 -21.33
CA ASP A 248 15.26 2.22 -22.64
C ASP A 248 15.84 0.81 -22.51
N ALA A 249 16.69 0.58 -21.50
CA ALA A 249 17.30 -0.71 -21.22
C ALA A 249 16.24 -1.74 -20.85
N TYR A 250 15.30 -1.38 -19.97
CA TYR A 250 14.16 -2.19 -19.58
C TYR A 250 13.25 -2.57 -20.75
N ARG A 251 12.82 -1.59 -21.56
CA ARG A 251 12.02 -1.87 -22.77
C ARG A 251 12.77 -2.80 -23.73
N THR A 252 14.04 -2.54 -23.96
CA THR A 252 14.88 -3.28 -24.91
C THR A 252 15.12 -4.71 -24.44
N GLY A 253 15.49 -4.90 -23.17
CA GLY A 253 15.76 -6.20 -22.57
C GLY A 253 14.52 -7.10 -22.50
N LEU A 254 13.39 -6.56 -22.03
CA LEU A 254 12.12 -7.30 -21.98
C LEU A 254 11.66 -7.71 -23.38
N THR A 255 11.77 -6.81 -24.35
CA THR A 255 11.44 -7.14 -25.75
C THR A 255 12.36 -8.24 -26.30
N ALA A 256 13.66 -8.20 -26.00
CA ALA A 256 14.60 -9.21 -26.45
C ALA A 256 14.33 -10.59 -25.83
N LEU A 257 13.85 -10.65 -24.58
CA LEU A 257 13.51 -11.90 -23.89
C LEU A 257 12.16 -12.49 -24.31
N ALA A 258 11.17 -11.65 -24.63
CA ALA A 258 9.79 -12.07 -24.84
C ALA A 258 9.64 -13.24 -25.83
N ASP A 259 10.34 -13.21 -26.97
CA ASP A 259 10.25 -14.24 -28.01
C ASP A 259 10.83 -15.60 -27.60
N ARG A 260 11.70 -15.62 -26.58
CA ARG A 260 12.40 -16.82 -26.08
C ARG A 260 11.94 -17.24 -24.69
N TRP A 261 10.99 -16.50 -24.10
CA TRP A 261 10.59 -16.71 -22.73
C TRP A 261 9.88 -18.05 -22.55
N ALA A 262 10.47 -18.91 -21.73
CA ALA A 262 9.93 -20.20 -21.33
C ALA A 262 10.06 -20.42 -19.81
N GLY A 263 10.15 -19.32 -19.05
CA GLY A 263 10.33 -19.32 -17.60
C GLY A 263 11.79 -19.53 -17.18
N GLU A 264 11.98 -20.32 -16.12
CA GLU A 264 13.24 -20.41 -15.36
C GLU A 264 14.47 -20.79 -16.21
N GLU A 265 14.31 -21.69 -17.19
CA GLU A 265 15.43 -22.10 -18.06
C GLU A 265 15.96 -20.95 -18.92
N THR A 266 15.05 -20.19 -19.53
CA THR A 266 15.41 -19.00 -20.31
C THR A 266 16.08 -17.96 -19.42
N LEU A 267 15.54 -17.73 -18.22
CA LEU A 267 16.11 -16.79 -17.25
C LEU A 267 17.53 -17.19 -16.85
N ARG A 268 17.75 -18.47 -16.55
CA ARG A 268 19.08 -19.00 -16.17
C ARG A 268 20.09 -18.83 -17.30
N SER A 269 19.74 -19.25 -18.51
CA SER A 269 20.62 -19.11 -19.69
C SER A 269 20.97 -17.63 -19.97
N ALA A 270 20.04 -16.71 -19.75
CA ALA A 270 20.29 -15.27 -19.90
C ALA A 270 21.21 -14.71 -18.80
N ILE A 271 21.05 -15.15 -17.55
CA ILE A 271 21.93 -14.80 -16.42
C ILE A 271 23.35 -15.36 -16.62
N GLU A 272 23.48 -16.53 -17.22
CA GLU A 272 24.77 -17.17 -17.50
C GLU A 272 25.45 -16.56 -18.76
N GLY A 273 24.76 -15.67 -19.47
CA GLY A 273 25.26 -15.02 -20.68
C GLY A 273 25.29 -15.95 -21.91
N GLU A 274 24.49 -17.02 -21.89
CA GLU A 274 24.42 -18.03 -22.95
C GLU A 274 23.21 -17.83 -23.89
N LEU A 275 22.25 -16.99 -23.50
CA LEU A 275 21.05 -16.74 -24.28
C LEU A 275 21.29 -15.75 -25.42
N GLU A 276 21.36 -16.28 -26.64
CA GLU A 276 21.33 -15.49 -27.87
C GLU A 276 19.88 -15.23 -28.31
N THR A 277 19.44 -13.98 -28.20
CA THR A 277 18.07 -13.58 -28.59
C THR A 277 17.96 -13.28 -30.08
N GLY A 278 19.07 -12.92 -30.75
CA GLY A 278 19.08 -12.37 -32.10
C GLY A 278 18.46 -10.96 -32.19
N GLY A 279 18.18 -10.35 -31.02
CA GLY A 279 17.59 -9.03 -30.87
C GLY A 279 18.65 -7.91 -30.71
N PRO A 280 18.21 -6.73 -30.22
CA PRO A 280 19.07 -5.55 -30.09
C PRO A 280 20.17 -5.66 -29.03
N PHE A 281 20.00 -6.54 -28.04
CA PHE A 281 21.03 -6.86 -27.06
C PHE A 281 21.78 -8.14 -27.45
N SER A 282 23.12 -8.05 -27.44
CA SER A 282 23.97 -9.23 -27.38
C SER A 282 23.73 -10.01 -26.08
N ALA A 283 24.13 -11.29 -26.02
CA ALA A 283 24.02 -12.08 -24.80
C ALA A 283 24.71 -11.41 -23.59
N ALA A 284 25.86 -10.77 -23.80
CA ALA A 284 26.57 -10.03 -22.75
C ALA A 284 25.80 -8.79 -22.26
N GLN A 285 25.12 -8.06 -23.15
CA GLN A 285 24.27 -6.93 -22.76
C GLN A 285 23.00 -7.41 -22.05
N LEU A 286 22.41 -8.51 -22.50
CA LEU A 286 21.24 -9.09 -21.85
C LEU A 286 21.55 -9.56 -20.43
N MET A 287 22.70 -10.21 -20.24
CA MET A 287 23.22 -10.60 -18.94
C MET A 287 23.44 -9.39 -18.02
N ALA A 288 24.12 -8.35 -18.52
CA ALA A 288 24.36 -7.12 -17.76
C ALA A 288 23.05 -6.42 -17.37
N TRP A 289 22.08 -6.36 -18.29
CA TRP A 289 20.77 -5.78 -18.01
C TRP A 289 19.99 -6.61 -16.97
N LEU A 290 20.05 -7.94 -17.05
CA LEU A 290 19.41 -8.81 -16.05
C LEU A 290 20.05 -8.70 -14.66
N GLU A 291 21.33 -8.35 -14.57
CA GLU A 291 21.97 -8.03 -13.29
C GLU A 291 21.28 -6.83 -12.63
N ASP A 292 21.12 -5.73 -13.38
CA ASP A 292 20.43 -4.52 -12.90
C ASP A 292 18.97 -4.83 -12.53
N VAL A 293 18.23 -5.55 -13.38
CA VAL A 293 16.84 -5.97 -13.10
C VAL A 293 16.73 -6.74 -11.78
N ARG A 294 17.63 -7.70 -11.54
CA ARG A 294 17.61 -8.51 -10.32
C ARG A 294 17.93 -7.66 -9.09
N VAL A 295 18.88 -6.74 -9.20
CA VAL A 295 19.21 -5.79 -8.13
C VAL A 295 18.00 -4.94 -7.77
N ASP A 296 17.32 -4.37 -8.76
CA ASP A 296 16.16 -3.50 -8.51
C ASP A 296 14.99 -4.27 -7.88
N LEU A 297 14.68 -5.47 -8.38
CA LEU A 297 13.63 -6.32 -7.80
C LEU A 297 13.94 -6.69 -6.34
N VAL A 298 15.18 -7.11 -6.04
CA VAL A 298 15.61 -7.44 -4.68
C VAL A 298 15.56 -6.20 -3.78
N ARG A 299 15.95 -5.03 -4.29
CA ARG A 299 15.91 -3.78 -3.52
C ARG A 299 14.49 -3.35 -3.19
N GLN A 300 13.55 -3.44 -4.14
CA GLN A 300 12.14 -3.16 -3.89
C GLN A 300 11.58 -4.09 -2.80
N TRP A 301 11.95 -5.37 -2.85
CA TRP A 301 11.55 -6.34 -1.82
C TRP A 301 12.14 -6.01 -0.45
N LEU A 302 13.46 -5.79 -0.35
CA LEU A 302 14.15 -5.46 0.90
C LEU A 302 13.72 -4.11 1.49
N ALA A 303 13.26 -3.18 0.66
CA ALA A 303 12.81 -1.86 1.09
C ALA A 303 11.50 -1.91 1.90
N HIS A 304 10.69 -2.96 1.73
CA HIS A 304 9.39 -3.08 2.38
C HIS A 304 9.51 -3.48 3.87
N PRO A 305 8.79 -2.81 4.79
CA PRO A 305 8.91 -3.09 6.23
C PRO A 305 8.49 -4.51 6.64
N ALA A 306 7.55 -5.14 5.95
CA ALA A 306 7.22 -6.55 6.20
C ALA A 306 8.39 -7.49 5.85
N THR A 307 9.21 -7.13 4.85
CA THR A 307 10.43 -7.87 4.51
C THR A 307 11.51 -7.67 5.56
N ALA A 308 11.69 -6.43 6.05
CA ALA A 308 12.58 -6.16 7.17
C ALA A 308 12.22 -7.01 8.40
N ALA A 309 10.92 -7.14 8.69
CA ALA A 309 10.43 -8.03 9.73
C ALA A 309 10.74 -9.51 9.46
N LYS A 310 10.50 -10.00 8.24
CA LYS A 310 10.84 -11.38 7.82
C LYS A 310 12.34 -11.66 7.94
N ALA A 311 13.18 -10.68 7.64
CA ALA A 311 14.63 -10.78 7.71
C ALA A 311 15.20 -10.57 9.13
N GLY A 312 14.37 -10.13 10.09
CA GLY A 312 14.84 -9.74 11.42
C GLY A 312 15.75 -8.51 11.41
N PHE A 313 15.57 -7.60 10.45
CA PHE A 313 16.41 -6.40 10.29
C PHE A 313 15.72 -5.16 10.88
N ASP A 314 16.20 -4.69 12.02
CA ASP A 314 15.67 -3.54 12.77
C ASP A 314 16.65 -2.36 12.86
N GLY A 315 17.72 -2.37 12.04
CA GLY A 315 18.76 -1.34 12.03
C GLY A 315 18.26 0.08 11.71
N PHE A 316 17.01 0.23 11.24
CA PHE A 316 16.35 1.52 11.07
C PHE A 316 15.95 2.20 12.40
N ALA A 317 16.00 1.48 13.53
CA ALA A 317 15.58 1.94 14.86
C ALA A 317 16.73 2.50 15.73
N THR A 318 17.82 2.97 15.12
CA THR A 318 19.02 3.48 15.84
C THR A 318 19.19 5.00 15.82
N GLY A 319 18.29 5.73 15.13
CA GLY A 319 18.29 7.20 15.10
C GLY A 319 17.34 7.73 16.17
N GLY A 320 16.07 7.89 15.79
CA GLY A 320 15.00 8.30 16.68
C GLY A 320 14.89 9.80 16.90
N THR A 321 13.86 10.21 17.62
CA THR A 321 13.48 11.62 17.81
C THR A 321 13.90 12.19 19.17
N VAL A 322 14.49 11.37 20.03
CA VAL A 322 14.88 11.74 21.41
C VAL A 322 16.39 11.65 21.57
N LEU A 323 16.98 12.69 22.18
CA LEU A 323 18.42 12.76 22.48
C LEU A 323 18.75 12.23 23.89
N PRO A 324 19.90 11.57 24.09
CA PRO A 324 20.83 11.15 23.03
C PRO A 324 20.23 10.05 22.16
N LEU A 325 20.62 10.01 20.88
CA LEU A 325 20.16 8.96 19.95
C LEU A 325 20.50 7.59 20.53
N ARG A 326 19.56 6.66 20.40
CA ARG A 326 19.64 5.32 21.00
C ARG A 326 20.11 4.32 19.97
N GLY A 327 21.36 3.87 20.08
CA GLY A 327 21.86 2.72 19.32
C GLY A 327 21.72 1.40 20.11
N PHE A 328 22.31 0.33 19.57
CA PHE A 328 22.47 -0.94 20.28
C PHE A 328 23.48 -0.82 21.42
N THR A 329 23.13 -1.37 22.57
CA THR A 329 23.99 -1.52 23.76
C THR A 329 24.50 -2.94 23.93
N GLU A 330 23.71 -3.93 23.56
CA GLU A 330 24.07 -5.35 23.49
C GLU A 330 24.61 -5.67 22.08
N LEU A 331 25.90 -5.97 21.99
CA LEU A 331 26.58 -6.27 20.71
C LEU A 331 26.87 -7.77 20.52
N GLY A 332 26.25 -8.61 21.35
CA GLY A 332 26.41 -10.07 21.31
C GLY A 332 25.62 -10.68 20.15
N SER A 333 26.22 -11.64 19.44
CA SER A 333 25.50 -12.43 18.45
C SER A 333 24.29 -13.14 19.09
N ALA A 334 23.14 -13.13 18.41
CA ALA A 334 21.89 -13.72 18.90
C ALA A 334 21.40 -13.14 20.26
N THR A 335 21.88 -11.96 20.64
CA THR A 335 21.35 -11.22 21.79
C THR A 335 20.36 -10.18 21.27
N ARG A 336 19.17 -10.15 21.87
CA ARG A 336 18.10 -9.19 21.57
C ARG A 336 17.96 -8.21 22.72
N GLU A 337 17.86 -6.93 22.42
CA GLU A 337 17.52 -5.89 23.38
C GLU A 337 16.03 -5.91 23.72
N ALA A 338 15.68 -5.37 24.89
CA ALA A 338 14.30 -5.42 25.39
C ALA A 338 13.28 -4.70 24.47
N TRP A 339 13.73 -3.74 23.66
CA TRP A 339 12.87 -2.95 22.77
C TRP A 339 12.65 -3.58 21.40
N GLU A 340 13.48 -4.55 20.98
CA GLU A 340 13.35 -5.16 19.66
C GLU A 340 12.07 -6.00 19.58
N PRO A 341 11.42 -6.10 18.42
CA PRO A 341 10.26 -6.98 18.21
C PRO A 341 10.52 -8.44 18.60
N ALA A 342 9.45 -9.20 18.85
CA ALA A 342 9.57 -10.62 19.13
C ALA A 342 9.97 -11.36 17.84
N GLY A 343 10.89 -12.33 17.93
CA GLY A 343 11.34 -13.09 16.76
C GLY A 343 12.46 -12.45 15.95
N VAL A 344 12.98 -11.28 16.35
CA VAL A 344 14.24 -10.76 15.81
C VAL A 344 15.36 -11.76 16.12
N ASN A 345 16.13 -12.16 15.09
CA ASN A 345 17.17 -13.19 15.16
C ASN A 345 16.69 -14.62 15.55
N ALA A 346 15.39 -14.92 15.42
CA ALA A 346 14.81 -16.25 15.73
C ALA A 346 14.87 -17.24 14.56
#